data_AF-A0A351CXV9-F1
#
_entry.id   AF-A0A351CXV9-F1
#
_cell.length_a   1.000
_cell.length_b   1.000
_cell.length_c   1.000
_cell.angle_alpha   90.00
_cell.angle_beta   90.00
_cell.angle_gamma   90.00
#
_symmetry.space_group_name_H-M   'P 1'
#
loop_
_entity.id
_entity.type
_entity.pdbx_description
1 polymer ?
#
loop_
_entity_poly.entity_id
_entity_poly.type
_entity_poly.pdbx_seq_one_letter_code
_entity_poly.pdbx_strand_id
1 'polypeptide(L)'
;MDVTKKNLNEAAEANLISTQQVDPLYAFLVAQSADIPRFTFTHVLYYLGGLIAISAMTLFMTLGWESFGGAGIFVISAIYAAIGLKITNVLSHKHLVIPAGVCATFVVCLTPLAIYGLQQWLGVLPEAHAYRDFHQDINWYWMNMELATLAVGVIIAWKYKYPFLVMPIAVTLWYITMDITDVIAGGDITWELRRLVSLYSGLLMIGLAFWVDMRSRNKADYAFWLYIFGVITFWGGLSSQSSDDELSKFIYFCINLLMIGVGALLIRRVFVVFGALGSCGYLGYL
;
A
#
# COMPACT_ATOMS: atom_id res chain seq x y z
N MET A 1 -13.38 12.73 -14.25
CA MET A 1 -13.75 14.14 -14.43
C MET A 1 -14.81 14.43 -13.37
N ASP A 2 -14.52 15.28 -12.39
CA ASP A 2 -15.47 15.58 -11.32
C ASP A 2 -16.47 16.63 -11.83
N VAL A 3 -17.69 16.18 -12.16
CA VAL A 3 -18.77 17.08 -12.57
C VAL A 3 -19.33 17.74 -11.31
N THR A 4 -19.07 19.03 -11.13
CA THR A 4 -19.63 19.79 -10.02
C THR A 4 -21.01 20.34 -10.38
N LYS A 5 -21.81 20.69 -9.37
CA LYS A 5 -23.08 21.38 -9.59
C LYS A 5 -22.90 22.68 -10.39
N LYS A 6 -21.74 23.35 -10.21
CA LYS A 6 -21.37 24.55 -10.98
C LYS A 6 -21.24 24.25 -12.48
N ASN A 7 -20.60 23.14 -12.87
CA ASN A 7 -20.48 22.76 -14.28
C ASN A 7 -21.85 22.47 -14.92
N LEU A 8 -22.80 21.92 -14.14
CA LEU A 8 -24.17 21.70 -14.62
C LEU A 8 -24.94 23.02 -14.74
N ASN A 9 -24.73 23.98 -13.84
CA ASN A 9 -25.27 25.33 -13.98
C ASN A 9 -24.71 26.04 -15.21
N GLU A 10 -23.39 25.97 -15.44
CA GLU A 10 -22.73 26.53 -16.63
C GLU A 10 -23.27 25.89 -17.93
N ALA A 11 -23.55 24.58 -17.91
CA ALA A 11 -24.18 23.88 -19.03
C ALA A 11 -25.64 24.33 -19.26
N ALA A 12 -26.38 24.64 -18.19
CA ALA A 12 -27.72 25.19 -18.29
C ALA A 12 -27.73 26.63 -18.83
N GLU A 13 -26.77 27.46 -18.41
CA GLU A 13 -26.55 28.81 -18.96
C GLU A 13 -26.16 28.77 -20.44
N ALA A 14 -25.39 27.77 -20.85
CA ALA A 14 -25.05 27.51 -22.24
C ALA A 14 -26.21 26.91 -23.07
N ASN A 15 -27.41 26.76 -22.49
CA ASN A 15 -28.59 26.12 -23.11
C ASN A 15 -28.36 24.68 -23.60
N LEU A 16 -27.37 23.97 -23.05
CA LEU A 16 -27.11 22.56 -23.36
C LEU A 16 -28.07 21.62 -22.61
N ILE A 17 -28.51 22.04 -21.41
CA ILE A 17 -29.51 21.37 -20.58
C ILE A 17 -30.48 22.41 -20.01
N SER A 18 -31.65 21.99 -19.53
CA SER A 18 -32.57 22.91 -18.86
C SER A 18 -32.17 23.13 -17.40
N THR A 19 -32.48 24.30 -16.84
CA THR A 19 -32.23 24.62 -15.42
C THR A 19 -32.95 23.64 -14.47
N GLN A 20 -34.10 23.10 -14.89
CA GLN A 20 -34.86 22.10 -14.14
C GLN A 20 -34.19 20.72 -14.12
N GLN A 21 -33.31 20.43 -15.10
CA GLN A 21 -32.58 19.17 -15.18
C GLN A 21 -31.32 19.15 -14.31
N VAL A 22 -30.83 20.31 -13.86
CA VAL A 22 -29.60 20.42 -13.08
C VAL A 22 -29.66 19.62 -11.79
N ASP A 23 -30.69 19.82 -10.96
CA ASP A 23 -30.79 19.17 -9.65
C ASP A 23 -30.99 17.64 -9.75
N PRO A 24 -31.92 17.12 -10.59
CA PRO A 24 -32.06 15.68 -10.80
C PRO A 24 -30.80 15.02 -11.34
N LEU A 25 -30.12 15.66 -12.31
CA LEU A 25 -28.90 15.12 -12.91
C LEU A 25 -27.74 15.14 -11.92
N TYR A 26 -27.61 16.21 -11.14
CA TYR A 26 -26.62 16.28 -10.07
C TYR A 26 -26.86 15.20 -9.01
N ALA A 27 -28.11 15.00 -8.58
CA ALA A 27 -28.46 13.95 -7.63
C ALA A 27 -28.14 12.55 -8.16
N PHE A 28 -28.45 12.28 -9.43
CA PHE A 28 -28.09 11.02 -10.11
C PHE A 28 -26.58 10.79 -10.14
N LEU A 29 -25.79 11.80 -10.53
CA LEU A 29 -24.33 11.72 -10.58
C LEU A 29 -23.71 11.53 -9.19
N VAL A 30 -24.25 12.20 -8.17
CA VAL A 30 -23.81 12.02 -6.77
C VAL A 30 -24.13 10.60 -6.29
N ALA A 31 -25.33 10.09 -6.56
CA ALA A 31 -25.71 8.72 -6.20
C ALA A 31 -24.82 7.67 -6.88
N GLN A 32 -24.47 7.88 -8.15
CA GLN A 32 -23.56 7.00 -8.89
C GLN A 32 -22.12 7.02 -8.34
N SER A 33 -21.75 8.07 -7.61
CA SER A 33 -20.39 8.28 -7.11
C SER A 33 -20.21 7.94 -5.63
N ALA A 34 -21.26 7.49 -4.93
CA ALA A 34 -21.24 7.28 -3.48
C ALA A 34 -20.20 6.24 -3.04
N ASP A 35 -19.93 5.24 -3.89
CA ASP A 35 -18.99 4.14 -3.60
C ASP A 35 -17.53 4.45 -4.03
N ILE A 36 -17.27 5.61 -4.63
CA ILE A 36 -15.94 5.99 -5.11
C ILE A 36 -15.19 6.76 -4.01
N PRO A 37 -13.98 6.33 -3.61
CA PRO A 37 -13.16 7.08 -2.66
C PRO A 37 -12.86 8.49 -3.18
N ARG A 38 -13.51 9.48 -2.58
CA ARG A 38 -13.27 10.91 -2.83
C ARG A 38 -12.42 11.52 -1.72
N PHE A 39 -11.70 12.59 -2.03
CA PHE A 39 -11.02 13.38 -1.01
C PHE A 39 -12.04 14.23 -0.23
N THR A 40 -12.79 13.58 0.67
CA THR A 40 -13.76 14.21 1.57
C THR A 40 -13.25 14.16 3.00
N PHE A 41 -13.64 15.13 3.83
CA PHE A 41 -13.25 15.17 5.24
C PHE A 41 -13.60 13.88 5.99
N THR A 42 -14.77 13.30 5.70
CA THR A 42 -15.21 12.03 6.29
C THR A 42 -14.29 10.87 5.92
N HIS A 43 -13.86 10.76 4.65
CA HIS A 43 -12.93 9.71 4.25
C HIS A 43 -11.55 9.91 4.88
N VAL A 44 -11.08 11.16 4.96
CA VAL A 44 -9.82 11.49 5.67
C VAL A 44 -9.91 11.02 7.12
N LEU A 45 -11.01 11.27 7.82
CA LEU A 45 -11.19 10.85 9.20
C LEU A 45 -11.22 9.32 9.35
N TYR A 46 -11.85 8.60 8.41
CA TYR A 46 -11.82 7.13 8.39
C TYR A 46 -10.42 6.57 8.18
N TYR A 47 -9.66 7.09 7.21
CA TYR A 47 -8.29 6.65 6.98
C TYR A 47 -7.38 7.03 8.14
N LEU A 48 -7.53 8.24 8.71
CA LEU A 48 -6.77 8.69 9.86
C LEU A 48 -7.01 7.78 11.07
N GLY A 49 -8.28 7.51 11.41
CA GLY A 49 -8.62 6.61 12.51
C GLY A 49 -8.09 5.19 12.29
N GLY A 50 -8.19 4.68 11.06
CA GLY A 50 -7.62 3.39 10.67
C GLY A 50 -6.10 3.32 10.83
N LEU A 51 -5.38 4.33 10.33
CA LEU A 51 -3.93 4.42 10.45
C LEU A 51 -3.50 4.59 11.91
N ILE A 52 -4.22 5.37 12.72
CA ILE A 52 -3.95 5.48 14.17
C ILE A 52 -4.10 4.10 14.83
N ALA A 53 -5.16 3.35 14.50
CA ALA A 53 -5.36 2.02 15.06
C ALA A 53 -4.24 1.04 14.65
N ILE A 54 -3.84 1.04 13.38
CA ILE A 54 -2.73 0.21 12.88
C ILE A 54 -1.42 0.61 13.57
N SER A 55 -1.09 1.91 13.59
CA SER A 55 0.15 2.42 14.21
C SER A 55 0.21 2.21 15.71
N ALA A 56 -0.92 2.35 16.42
CA ALA A 56 -1.01 2.05 17.84
C ALA A 56 -0.68 0.57 18.11
N MET A 57 -1.18 -0.33 17.27
CA MET A 57 -0.84 -1.75 17.36
C MET A 57 0.61 -2.05 17.00
N THR A 58 1.29 -1.24 16.18
CA THR A 58 2.72 -1.44 15.94
C THR A 58 3.59 -0.89 17.08
N LEU A 59 3.27 0.29 17.60
CA LEU A 59 4.10 0.99 18.60
C LEU A 59 3.92 0.46 20.02
N PHE A 60 2.68 0.28 20.49
CA PHE A 60 2.42 -0.13 21.89
C PHE A 60 2.74 -1.61 22.16
N MET A 61 2.93 -2.39 21.10
CA MET A 61 3.44 -3.76 21.18
C MET A 61 4.82 -3.86 21.82
N THR A 62 5.67 -2.87 21.60
CA THR A 62 7.05 -2.85 22.12
C THR A 62 7.13 -2.50 23.61
N LEU A 63 6.06 -1.99 24.21
CA LEU A 63 6.07 -1.43 25.56
C LEU A 63 5.21 -2.23 26.56
N GLY A 64 4.07 -2.78 26.12
CA GLY A 64 3.10 -3.40 27.03
C GLY A 64 2.89 -4.90 26.82
N TRP A 65 3.13 -5.41 25.61
CA TRP A 65 2.59 -6.70 25.22
C TRP A 65 3.52 -7.89 25.47
N GLU A 66 4.83 -7.67 25.55
CA GLU A 66 5.78 -8.72 25.96
C GLU A 66 5.48 -9.23 27.38
N SER A 67 4.81 -8.42 28.22
CA SER A 67 4.37 -8.83 29.56
C SER A 67 3.27 -9.91 29.55
N PHE A 68 2.50 -10.06 28.45
CA PHE A 68 1.46 -11.07 28.33
C PHE A 68 1.97 -12.45 27.85
N GLY A 69 3.23 -12.53 27.41
CA GLY A 69 3.82 -13.72 26.79
C GLY A 69 3.19 -14.09 25.43
N GLY A 70 3.79 -15.06 24.73
CA GLY A 70 3.37 -15.44 23.37
C GLY A 70 1.90 -15.84 23.25
N ALA A 71 1.40 -16.65 24.19
CA ALA A 71 0.01 -17.08 24.21
C ALA A 71 -0.97 -15.90 24.37
N GLY A 72 -0.66 -14.94 25.25
CA GLY A 72 -1.47 -13.75 25.44
C GLY A 72 -1.55 -12.90 24.18
N ILE A 73 -0.41 -12.67 23.53
CA ILE A 73 -0.34 -11.93 22.25
C ILE A 73 -1.20 -12.59 21.17
N PHE A 74 -1.09 -13.92 21.01
CA PHE A 74 -1.86 -14.67 20.02
C PHE A 74 -3.37 -14.57 20.26
N VAL A 75 -3.81 -14.81 21.50
CA VAL A 75 -5.25 -14.80 21.86
C VAL A 75 -5.85 -13.41 21.68
N ILE A 76 -5.17 -12.36 22.13
CA ILE A 76 -5.65 -10.98 21.96
C ILE A 76 -5.77 -10.62 20.47
N SER A 77 -4.76 -10.99 19.67
CA SER A 77 -4.77 -10.76 18.22
C SER A 77 -5.92 -11.49 17.54
N ALA A 78 -6.18 -12.74 17.93
CA ALA A 78 -7.31 -13.51 17.41
C ALA A 78 -8.67 -12.89 17.78
N ILE A 79 -8.82 -12.39 19.01
CA ILE A 79 -10.02 -11.68 19.46
C ILE A 79 -10.22 -10.41 18.64
N TYR A 80 -9.19 -9.58 18.47
CA TYR A 80 -9.28 -8.37 17.65
C TYR A 80 -9.56 -8.69 16.18
N ALA A 81 -8.97 -9.74 15.63
CA ALA A 81 -9.26 -10.18 14.27
C ALA A 81 -10.74 -10.59 14.12
N ALA A 82 -11.29 -11.36 15.07
CA ALA A 82 -12.69 -11.77 15.05
C ALA A 82 -13.65 -10.56 15.15
N ILE A 83 -13.36 -9.62 16.05
CA ILE A 83 -14.15 -8.38 16.18
C ILE A 83 -14.04 -7.53 14.90
N GLY A 84 -12.83 -7.35 14.37
CA GLY A 84 -12.58 -6.58 13.15
C GLY A 84 -13.31 -7.15 11.94
N LEU A 85 -13.30 -8.48 11.77
CA LEU A 85 -14.06 -9.16 10.71
C LEU A 85 -15.58 -9.02 10.91
N LYS A 86 -16.07 -9.11 12.15
CA LYS A 86 -17.50 -8.89 12.44
C LYS A 86 -17.93 -7.47 12.07
N ILE A 87 -17.15 -6.46 12.48
CA ILE A 87 -17.40 -5.06 12.13
C ILE A 87 -17.35 -4.86 10.61
N THR A 88 -16.34 -5.44 9.94
CA THR A 88 -16.20 -5.42 8.48
C THR A 88 -17.46 -5.93 7.79
N ASN A 89 -18.00 -7.08 8.23
CA ASN A 89 -19.23 -7.65 7.67
C ASN A 89 -20.43 -6.74 7.90
N VAL A 90 -20.60 -6.21 9.12
CA VAL A 90 -21.70 -5.30 9.44
C VAL A 90 -21.66 -4.03 8.59
N LEU A 91 -20.48 -3.44 8.41
CA LEU A 91 -20.29 -2.25 7.57
C LEU A 91 -20.51 -2.56 6.09
N SER A 92 -20.04 -3.72 5.63
CA SER A 92 -20.27 -4.21 4.27
C SER A 92 -21.76 -4.37 3.95
N HIS A 93 -22.55 -4.94 4.88
CA HIS A 93 -24.00 -5.06 4.73
C HIS A 93 -24.72 -3.71 4.73
N LYS A 94 -24.11 -2.67 5.30
CA LYS A 94 -24.61 -1.29 5.28
C LYS A 94 -24.12 -0.48 4.08
N HIS A 95 -23.46 -1.11 3.10
CA HIS A 95 -22.84 -0.44 1.94
C HIS A 95 -21.78 0.61 2.31
N LEU A 96 -21.18 0.52 3.50
CA LEU A 96 -20.10 1.41 3.93
C LEU A 96 -18.74 0.83 3.54
N VAL A 97 -18.44 0.86 2.24
CA VAL A 97 -17.28 0.21 1.61
C VAL A 97 -15.94 0.67 2.21
N ILE A 98 -15.77 1.98 2.42
CA ILE A 98 -14.49 2.55 2.91
C ILE A 98 -14.16 2.11 4.33
N PRO A 99 -15.03 2.33 5.35
CA PRO A 99 -14.71 1.90 6.71
C PRO A 99 -14.67 0.36 6.82
N ALA A 100 -15.45 -0.38 6.02
CA ALA A 100 -15.31 -1.84 5.95
C ALA A 100 -13.91 -2.25 5.45
N GLY A 101 -13.40 -1.58 4.40
CA GLY A 101 -12.04 -1.80 3.89
C GLY A 101 -10.96 -1.48 4.91
N VAL A 102 -11.12 -0.42 5.70
CA VAL A 102 -10.20 -0.06 6.80
C VAL A 102 -10.20 -1.13 7.89
N CYS A 103 -11.37 -1.59 8.35
CA CYS A 103 -11.45 -2.66 9.35
C CYS A 103 -10.86 -3.98 8.85
N ALA A 104 -11.12 -4.35 7.59
CA ALA A 104 -10.54 -5.55 6.98
C ALA A 104 -9.01 -5.46 6.91
N THR A 105 -8.50 -4.28 6.56
CA THR A 105 -7.05 -4.01 6.47
C THR A 105 -6.40 -4.08 7.85
N PHE A 106 -7.04 -3.53 8.87
CA PHE A 106 -6.61 -3.67 10.25
C PHE A 106 -6.46 -5.16 10.64
N VAL A 107 -7.40 -6.03 10.26
CA VAL A 107 -7.29 -7.47 10.50
C VAL A 107 -6.06 -8.07 9.81
N VAL A 108 -5.78 -7.70 8.56
CA VAL A 108 -4.57 -8.17 7.87
C VAL A 108 -3.31 -7.72 8.62
N CYS A 109 -3.26 -6.47 9.10
CA CYS A 109 -2.14 -5.94 9.88
C CYS A 109 -1.95 -6.61 11.26
N LEU A 110 -2.93 -7.36 11.77
CA LEU A 110 -2.78 -8.18 12.98
C LEU A 110 -2.12 -9.53 12.73
N THR A 111 -2.05 -9.98 11.47
CA THR A 111 -1.44 -11.27 11.11
C THR A 111 -0.02 -11.45 11.62
N PRO A 112 0.94 -10.52 11.38
CA PRO A 112 2.31 -10.74 11.83
C PRO A 112 2.33 -10.88 13.35
N LEU A 113 1.56 -10.06 14.05
CA LEU A 113 1.47 -10.09 15.50
C LEU A 113 0.93 -11.43 16.04
N ALA A 114 -0.12 -11.97 15.42
CA ALA A 114 -0.66 -13.27 15.78
C ALA A 114 0.39 -14.38 15.57
N ILE A 115 1.08 -14.37 14.43
CA ILE A 115 2.11 -15.37 14.13
C ILE A 115 3.30 -15.26 15.08
N TYR A 116 3.73 -14.04 15.42
CA TYR A 116 4.76 -13.80 16.43
C TYR A 116 4.37 -14.40 17.79
N GLY A 117 3.17 -14.09 18.28
CA GLY A 117 2.66 -14.65 19.54
C GLY A 117 2.62 -16.18 19.52
N LEU A 118 2.21 -16.76 18.38
CA LEU A 118 2.19 -18.21 18.20
C LEU A 118 3.60 -18.82 18.19
N GLN A 119 4.56 -18.22 17.49
CA GLN A 119 5.95 -18.69 17.45
C GLN A 119 6.61 -18.60 18.84
N GLN A 120 6.35 -17.53 19.58
CA GLN A 120 6.77 -17.36 20.97
C GLN A 120 6.14 -18.43 21.88
N TRP A 121 4.84 -18.68 21.75
CA TRP A 121 4.14 -19.68 22.56
C TRP A 121 4.64 -21.11 22.30
N LEU A 122 4.95 -21.43 21.05
CA LEU A 122 5.49 -22.73 20.67
C LEU A 122 6.98 -22.90 21.03
N GLY A 123 7.64 -21.87 21.59
CA GLY A 123 9.07 -21.89 21.89
C GLY A 123 9.96 -22.00 20.65
N VAL A 124 9.42 -21.59 19.50
CA VAL A 124 10.11 -21.66 18.20
C VAL A 124 11.06 -20.46 18.04
N LEU A 125 10.78 -19.34 18.71
CA LEU A 125 11.67 -18.16 18.74
C LEU A 125 12.80 -18.35 19.77
N PRO A 126 14.07 -18.03 19.44
CA PRO A 126 15.14 -17.95 20.42
C PRO A 126 14.83 -16.87 21.49
N GLU A 127 15.16 -17.12 22.76
CA GLU A 127 14.85 -16.24 23.91
C GLU A 127 15.39 -14.80 23.81
N ALA A 128 16.23 -14.49 22.81
CA ALA A 128 16.99 -13.24 22.72
C ALA A 128 16.38 -12.14 21.82
N HIS A 129 15.22 -12.34 21.18
CA HIS A 129 14.65 -11.35 20.26
C HIS A 129 13.34 -10.74 20.78
N ALA A 130 13.37 -9.44 21.06
CA ALA A 130 12.19 -8.63 21.36
C ALA A 130 11.42 -8.32 20.06
N TYR A 131 10.10 -8.11 20.12
CA TYR A 131 9.30 -7.79 18.92
C TYR A 131 9.75 -6.49 18.23
N ARG A 132 10.38 -5.59 19.01
CA ARG A 132 10.92 -4.32 18.54
C ARG A 132 11.96 -4.48 17.44
N ASP A 133 12.66 -5.61 17.40
CA ASP A 133 13.74 -5.86 16.45
C ASP A 133 13.24 -6.44 15.11
N PHE A 134 11.91 -6.54 14.91
CA PHE A 134 11.26 -6.86 13.62
C PHE A 134 11.78 -6.00 12.46
N HIS A 135 12.32 -4.80 12.76
CA HIS A 135 12.84 -3.87 11.75
C HIS A 135 14.39 -3.84 11.67
N GLN A 136 15.11 -4.59 12.49
CA GLN A 136 16.57 -4.46 12.66
C GLN A 136 17.35 -5.75 12.39
N ASP A 137 16.83 -6.92 12.74
CA ASP A 137 17.54 -8.20 12.58
C ASP A 137 16.74 -9.23 11.78
N ILE A 138 17.32 -9.79 10.72
CA ILE A 138 16.66 -10.75 9.83
C ILE A 138 16.99 -12.18 10.25
N ASN A 139 15.94 -12.93 10.54
CA ASN A 139 15.96 -14.33 10.95
C ASN A 139 14.82 -15.04 10.19
N TRP A 140 14.99 -16.33 9.89
CA TRP A 140 13.98 -17.18 9.22
C TRP A 140 12.57 -17.10 9.85
N TYR A 141 12.49 -16.71 11.13
CA TYR A 141 11.24 -16.51 11.85
C TYR A 141 10.40 -15.33 11.32
N TRP A 142 11.04 -14.24 10.88
CA TRP A 142 10.36 -13.04 10.36
C TRP A 142 9.76 -13.26 8.98
N MET A 143 10.48 -13.95 8.08
CA MET A 143 9.96 -14.31 6.76
C MET A 143 8.67 -15.16 6.85
N ASN A 144 8.51 -16.00 7.90
CA ASN A 144 7.25 -16.70 8.13
C ASN A 144 6.08 -15.75 8.45
N MET A 145 6.33 -14.67 9.20
CA MET A 145 5.31 -13.65 9.51
C MET A 145 4.92 -12.88 8.25
N GLU A 146 5.88 -12.56 7.39
CA GLU A 146 5.62 -11.89 6.13
C GLU A 146 4.83 -12.77 5.15
N LEU A 147 5.24 -14.03 4.98
CA LEU A 147 4.52 -14.99 4.13
C LEU A 147 3.09 -15.25 4.64
N ALA A 148 2.92 -15.37 5.96
CA ALA A 148 1.59 -15.50 6.55
C ALA A 148 0.74 -14.24 6.34
N THR A 149 1.33 -13.05 6.50
CA THR A 149 0.65 -11.76 6.26
C THR A 149 0.25 -11.62 4.80
N LEU A 150 1.12 -12.00 3.87
CA LEU A 150 0.83 -12.03 2.44
C LEU A 150 -0.32 -12.98 2.14
N ALA A 151 -0.29 -14.20 2.68
CA ALA A 151 -1.35 -15.20 2.49
C ALA A 151 -2.69 -14.71 3.03
N VAL A 152 -2.74 -14.22 4.27
CA VAL A 152 -3.95 -13.68 4.90
C VAL A 152 -4.45 -12.45 4.13
N GLY A 153 -3.55 -11.55 3.74
CA GLY A 153 -3.84 -10.38 2.92
C GLY A 153 -4.52 -10.76 1.61
N VAL A 154 -3.96 -11.72 0.87
CA VAL A 154 -4.53 -12.22 -0.40
C VAL A 154 -5.90 -12.88 -0.17
N ILE A 155 -6.07 -13.69 0.87
CA ILE A 155 -7.35 -14.35 1.18
C ILE A 155 -8.43 -13.32 1.51
N ILE A 156 -8.13 -12.34 2.38
CA ILE A 156 -9.07 -11.30 2.78
C ILE A 156 -9.38 -10.38 1.59
N ALA A 157 -8.37 -10.01 0.79
CA ALA A 157 -8.57 -9.24 -0.45
C ALA A 157 -9.44 -9.98 -1.47
N TRP A 158 -9.26 -11.30 -1.63
CA TRP A 158 -10.08 -12.10 -2.52
C TRP A 158 -11.54 -12.20 -2.06
N LYS A 159 -11.75 -12.31 -0.74
CA LYS A 159 -13.09 -12.40 -0.13
C LYS A 159 -13.85 -11.07 -0.20
N TYR A 160 -13.22 -9.99 0.26
CA TYR A 160 -13.88 -8.69 0.45
C TYR A 160 -13.73 -7.73 -0.73
N LYS A 161 -12.66 -7.86 -1.52
CA LYS A 161 -12.43 -7.07 -2.74
C LYS A 161 -12.47 -5.56 -2.48
N TYR A 162 -11.83 -5.12 -1.40
CA TYR A 162 -11.63 -3.69 -1.13
C TYR A 162 -10.24 -3.25 -1.62
N PRO A 163 -10.12 -2.16 -2.41
CA PRO A 163 -8.81 -1.68 -2.89
C PRO A 163 -7.81 -1.37 -1.78
N PHE A 164 -8.27 -0.90 -0.62
CA PHE A 164 -7.41 -0.55 0.51
C PHE A 164 -6.68 -1.78 1.09
N LEU A 165 -7.22 -2.99 0.95
CA LEU A 165 -6.56 -4.24 1.37
C LEU A 165 -5.28 -4.54 0.59
N VAL A 166 -5.08 -3.91 -0.57
CA VAL A 166 -3.85 -4.07 -1.34
C VAL A 166 -2.68 -3.32 -0.66
N MET A 167 -2.95 -2.35 0.21
CA MET A 167 -1.92 -1.62 0.94
C MET A 167 -1.00 -2.54 1.76
N PRO A 168 -1.50 -3.34 2.73
CA PRO A 168 -0.64 -4.24 3.49
C PRO A 168 0.02 -5.30 2.61
N ILE A 169 -0.64 -5.76 1.53
CA ILE A 169 -0.03 -6.69 0.57
C ILE A 169 1.20 -6.05 -0.11
N ALA A 170 1.07 -4.81 -0.58
CA ALA A 170 2.16 -4.09 -1.23
C ALA A 170 3.32 -3.82 -0.26
N VAL A 171 2.99 -3.45 0.99
CA VAL A 171 3.98 -3.27 2.06
C VAL A 171 4.71 -4.57 2.35
N THR A 172 3.99 -5.69 2.54
CA THR A 172 4.60 -7.00 2.81
C THR A 172 5.45 -7.49 1.63
N LEU A 173 5.01 -7.28 0.39
CA LEU A 173 5.84 -7.59 -0.78
C LEU A 173 7.15 -6.79 -0.79
N TRP A 174 7.10 -5.51 -0.39
CA TRP A 174 8.29 -4.69 -0.26
C TRP A 174 9.23 -5.20 0.84
N TYR A 175 8.70 -5.55 2.03
CA TYR A 175 9.49 -6.15 3.11
C TYR A 175 10.17 -7.47 2.69
N ILE A 176 9.44 -8.38 2.03
CA ILE A 176 9.99 -9.64 1.51
C ILE A 176 11.19 -9.38 0.59
N THR A 177 11.21 -8.27 -0.16
CA THR A 177 12.34 -7.97 -1.04
C THR A 177 13.59 -7.55 -0.26
N MET A 178 13.43 -6.91 0.91
CA MET A 178 14.53 -6.61 1.81
C MET A 178 15.07 -7.91 2.44
N ASP A 179 14.17 -8.77 2.94
CA ASP A 179 14.52 -10.07 3.52
C ASP A 179 15.29 -10.97 2.52
N ILE A 180 14.80 -11.05 1.28
CA ILE A 180 15.47 -11.81 0.21
C ILE A 180 16.86 -11.24 -0.09
N THR A 181 17.02 -9.92 -0.08
CA THR A 181 18.33 -9.28 -0.34
C THR A 181 19.37 -9.75 0.67
N ASP A 182 19.00 -9.78 1.95
CA ASP A 182 19.92 -10.05 3.04
C ASP A 182 20.23 -11.56 3.15
N VAL A 183 19.26 -12.43 2.82
CA VAL A 183 19.49 -13.87 2.65
C VAL A 183 20.45 -14.16 1.49
N ILE A 184 20.29 -13.50 0.34
CA ILE A 184 21.18 -13.66 -0.82
C ILE A 184 22.59 -13.13 -0.50
N ALA A 185 22.68 -12.04 0.28
CA ALA A 185 23.94 -11.44 0.68
C ALA A 185 24.73 -12.26 1.72
N GLY A 186 24.10 -13.25 2.37
CA GLY A 186 24.74 -14.03 3.43
C GLY A 186 25.15 -13.21 4.65
N GLY A 187 24.47 -12.07 4.89
CA GLY A 187 24.77 -11.14 5.98
C GLY A 187 25.73 -9.99 5.62
N ASP A 188 26.55 -10.14 4.58
CA ASP A 188 27.44 -9.07 4.09
C ASP A 188 26.77 -8.28 2.98
N ILE A 189 25.91 -7.36 3.39
CA ILE A 189 25.06 -6.64 2.46
C ILE A 189 25.85 -5.52 1.79
N THR A 190 26.43 -5.84 0.64
CA THR A 190 27.04 -4.83 -0.20
C THR A 190 25.97 -3.83 -0.65
N TRP A 191 26.30 -2.54 -0.56
CA TRP A 191 25.39 -1.47 -0.98
C TRP A 191 24.96 -1.62 -2.46
N GLU A 192 25.81 -2.23 -3.28
CA GLU A 192 25.54 -2.55 -4.69
C GLU A 192 24.41 -3.58 -4.86
N LEU A 193 24.42 -4.67 -4.08
CA LEU A 193 23.37 -5.69 -4.13
C LEU A 193 22.01 -5.11 -3.73
N ARG A 194 21.96 -4.26 -2.69
CA ARG A 194 20.72 -3.56 -2.27
C ARG A 194 20.12 -2.72 -3.38
N ARG A 195 20.95 -1.98 -4.14
CA ARG A 195 20.48 -1.17 -5.27
C ARG A 195 19.86 -2.04 -6.36
N LEU A 196 20.54 -3.12 -6.74
CA LEU A 196 20.07 -4.03 -7.79
C LEU A 196 18.78 -4.74 -7.39
N VAL A 197 18.71 -5.30 -6.18
CA VAL A 197 17.50 -5.99 -5.73
C VAL A 197 16.33 -5.01 -5.66
N SER A 198 16.52 -3.80 -5.09
CA SER A 198 15.49 -2.76 -5.05
C SER A 198 15.01 -2.35 -6.45
N LEU A 199 15.93 -2.19 -7.41
CA LEU A 199 15.60 -1.87 -8.80
C LEU A 199 14.72 -2.96 -9.44
N TYR A 200 15.15 -4.22 -9.40
CA TYR A 200 14.43 -5.32 -10.04
C TYR A 200 13.15 -5.71 -9.31
N SER A 201 13.14 -5.65 -7.97
CA SER A 201 11.94 -5.92 -7.19
C SER A 201 10.87 -4.86 -7.40
N GLY A 202 11.26 -3.58 -7.44
CA GLY A 202 10.37 -2.48 -7.81
C GLY A 202 9.79 -2.67 -9.21
N LEU A 203 10.61 -3.09 -10.18
CA LEU A 203 10.15 -3.40 -11.53
C LEU A 203 9.15 -4.57 -11.56
N LEU A 204 9.40 -5.64 -10.80
CA LEU A 204 8.46 -6.76 -10.65
C LEU A 204 7.14 -6.31 -10.02
N MET A 205 7.18 -5.47 -8.98
CA MET A 205 5.99 -4.89 -8.36
C MET A 205 5.21 -4.01 -9.33
N ILE A 206 5.90 -3.20 -10.16
CA ILE A 206 5.27 -2.43 -11.24
C ILE A 206 4.60 -3.34 -12.27
N GLY A 207 5.27 -4.43 -12.67
CA GLY A 207 4.71 -5.43 -13.59
C GLY A 207 3.45 -6.10 -13.02
N LEU A 208 3.48 -6.47 -11.74
CA LEU A 208 2.32 -6.99 -11.02
C LEU A 208 1.20 -5.95 -10.95
N ALA A 209 1.53 -4.69 -10.64
CA ALA A 209 0.57 -3.59 -10.61
C ALA A 209 -0.11 -3.41 -11.96
N PHE A 210 0.66 -3.42 -13.06
CA PHE A 210 0.14 -3.31 -14.42
C PHE A 210 -0.77 -4.48 -14.79
N TRP A 211 -0.40 -5.71 -14.42
CA TRP A 211 -1.24 -6.88 -14.64
C TRP A 211 -2.56 -6.80 -13.87
N VAL A 212 -2.53 -6.37 -12.60
CA VAL A 212 -3.74 -6.14 -11.79
C VAL A 212 -4.60 -5.05 -12.42
N ASP A 213 -3.99 -3.92 -12.81
CA ASP A 213 -4.66 -2.76 -13.41
C ASP A 213 -5.42 -3.15 -14.69
N MET A 214 -4.77 -3.92 -15.57
CA MET A 214 -5.37 -4.42 -16.80
C MET A 214 -6.57 -5.35 -16.53
N ARG A 215 -6.50 -6.18 -15.48
CA ARG A 215 -7.57 -7.11 -15.12
C ARG A 215 -8.73 -6.45 -14.38
N SER A 216 -8.48 -5.37 -13.64
CA SER A 216 -9.48 -4.72 -12.77
C SER A 216 -9.99 -3.36 -13.26
N ARG A 217 -9.60 -2.95 -14.48
CA ARG A 217 -9.80 -1.62 -15.07
C ARG A 217 -11.19 -0.97 -14.91
N ASN A 218 -12.25 -1.78 -14.82
CA ASN A 218 -13.65 -1.30 -14.81
C ASN A 218 -14.35 -1.37 -13.44
N LYS A 219 -13.66 -1.75 -12.34
CA LYS A 219 -14.32 -1.97 -11.03
C LYS A 219 -13.85 -1.01 -9.96
N ALA A 220 -12.56 -1.01 -9.66
CA ALA A 220 -11.95 -0.15 -8.66
C ALA A 220 -10.42 -0.16 -8.84
N ASP A 221 -9.73 0.80 -8.22
CA ASP A 221 -8.29 0.96 -8.38
C ASP A 221 -7.48 0.09 -7.40
N TYR A 222 -7.42 -1.22 -7.68
CA TYR A 222 -6.63 -2.16 -6.87
C TYR A 222 -5.12 -2.02 -7.07
N ALA A 223 -4.68 -1.51 -8.23
CA ALA A 223 -3.26 -1.40 -8.55
C ALA A 223 -2.58 -0.19 -7.89
N PHE A 224 -3.36 0.76 -7.36
CA PHE A 224 -2.86 2.00 -6.75
C PHE A 224 -1.69 1.78 -5.77
N TRP A 225 -1.87 0.94 -4.77
CA TRP A 225 -0.84 0.70 -3.74
C TRP A 225 0.37 -0.04 -4.30
N LEU A 226 0.16 -1.01 -5.21
CA LEU A 226 1.26 -1.72 -5.86
C LEU A 226 2.12 -0.79 -6.72
N TYR A 227 1.50 0.16 -7.44
CA TYR A 227 2.24 1.18 -8.18
C TYR A 227 3.01 2.12 -7.26
N ILE A 228 2.44 2.53 -6.13
CA ILE A 228 3.14 3.41 -5.17
C ILE A 228 4.40 2.73 -4.66
N PHE A 229 4.27 1.55 -4.07
CA PHE A 229 5.43 0.84 -3.51
C PHE A 229 6.40 0.43 -4.61
N GLY A 230 5.90 -0.14 -5.72
CA GLY A 230 6.77 -0.55 -6.84
C GLY A 230 7.57 0.60 -7.44
N VAL A 231 6.96 1.78 -7.65
CA VAL A 231 7.66 2.96 -8.17
C VAL A 231 8.65 3.52 -7.15
N ILE A 232 8.30 3.58 -5.86
CA ILE A 232 9.22 4.03 -4.81
C ILE A 232 10.45 3.13 -4.75
N THR A 233 10.25 1.80 -4.73
CA THR A 233 11.34 0.82 -4.67
C THR A 233 12.20 0.89 -5.94
N PHE A 234 11.58 0.88 -7.12
CA PHE A 234 12.28 1.00 -8.41
C PHE A 234 13.10 2.30 -8.49
N TRP A 235 12.46 3.43 -8.22
CA TRP A 235 13.09 4.75 -8.32
C TRP A 235 14.17 4.91 -7.25
N GLY A 236 13.96 4.42 -6.02
CA GLY A 236 14.96 4.42 -4.97
C GLY A 236 16.20 3.59 -5.34
N GLY A 237 16.00 2.40 -5.94
CA GLY A 237 17.08 1.57 -6.49
C GLY A 237 17.82 2.26 -7.63
N LEU A 238 17.09 2.91 -8.54
CA LEU A 238 17.65 3.64 -9.69
C LEU A 238 18.48 4.86 -9.25
N SER A 239 17.92 5.71 -8.39
CA SER A 239 18.54 6.97 -7.95
C SER A 239 19.74 6.76 -7.02
N SER A 240 19.86 5.58 -6.41
CA SER A 240 21.00 5.22 -5.58
C SER A 240 22.16 4.62 -6.37
N GLN A 241 22.01 4.38 -7.69
CA GLN A 241 23.11 3.91 -8.55
C GLN A 241 24.21 4.97 -8.67
N SER A 242 25.46 4.58 -8.45
CA SER A 242 26.62 5.42 -8.68
C SER A 242 26.77 5.69 -10.18
N SER A 243 26.76 6.97 -10.54
CA SER A 243 26.95 7.42 -11.92
C SER A 243 28.25 8.22 -11.98
N ASP A 244 29.37 7.52 -12.14
CA ASP A 244 30.69 8.17 -12.23
C ASP A 244 30.91 8.81 -13.61
N ASP A 245 30.12 8.41 -14.61
CA ASP A 245 30.23 8.89 -15.98
C ASP A 245 29.00 9.73 -16.41
N GLU A 246 29.22 10.71 -17.28
CA GLU A 246 28.17 11.60 -17.80
C GLU A 246 27.11 10.84 -18.60
N LEU A 247 27.53 9.76 -19.29
CA LEU A 247 26.61 8.88 -20.01
C LEU A 247 25.59 8.22 -19.07
N SER A 248 26.03 7.76 -17.90
CA SER A 248 25.15 7.13 -16.90
C SER A 248 24.14 8.13 -16.34
N LYS A 249 24.55 9.37 -16.10
CA LYS A 249 23.66 10.45 -15.65
C LYS A 249 22.63 10.82 -16.72
N PHE A 250 23.04 10.84 -17.99
CA PHE A 250 22.13 11.04 -19.12
C PHE A 250 21.12 9.89 -19.27
N ILE A 251 21.56 8.64 -19.14
CA ILE A 251 20.65 7.47 -19.15
C ILE A 251 19.64 7.57 -18.00
N TYR A 252 20.09 7.93 -16.78
CA TYR A 252 19.20 8.17 -15.64
C TYR A 252 18.14 9.24 -15.96
N PHE A 253 18.52 10.34 -16.60
CA PHE A 253 17.58 11.36 -17.07
C PHE A 253 16.57 10.80 -18.08
N CYS A 254 17.03 10.04 -19.09
CA CYS A 254 16.15 9.41 -20.07
C CYS A 254 15.14 8.43 -19.42
N ILE A 255 15.55 7.65 -18.43
CA ILE A 255 14.65 6.75 -17.69
C ILE A 255 13.58 7.56 -16.95
N ASN A 256 13.95 8.67 -16.30
CA ASN A 256 13.00 9.53 -15.60
C ASN A 256 12.01 10.23 -16.56
N LEU A 257 12.45 10.64 -17.76
CA LEU A 257 11.54 11.13 -18.80
C LEU A 257 10.59 10.03 -19.30
N LEU A 258 11.10 8.81 -19.48
CA LEU A 258 10.27 7.66 -19.84
C LEU A 258 9.23 7.38 -18.76
N MET A 259 9.59 7.48 -17.47
CA MET A 259 8.63 7.36 -16.37
C MET A 259 7.51 8.41 -16.49
N ILE A 260 7.83 9.67 -16.81
CA ILE A 260 6.81 10.70 -17.04
C ILE A 260 5.87 10.29 -18.19
N GLY A 261 6.43 9.84 -19.31
CA GLY A 261 5.67 9.38 -20.47
C GLY A 261 4.74 8.21 -20.14
N VAL A 262 5.27 7.17 -19.47
CA VAL A 262 4.50 6.01 -19.01
C VAL A 262 3.41 6.43 -18.02
N GLY A 263 3.73 7.33 -17.08
CA GLY A 263 2.79 7.87 -16.12
C GLY A 263 1.63 8.62 -16.77
N ALA A 264 1.90 9.40 -17.81
CA ALA A 264 0.87 10.08 -18.60
C ALA A 264 -0.01 9.08 -19.38
N LEU A 265 0.61 8.07 -20.02
CA LEU A 265 -0.12 7.03 -20.78
C LEU A 265 -1.01 6.17 -19.89
N LEU A 266 -0.54 5.80 -18.71
CA LEU A 266 -1.28 4.99 -17.73
C LEU A 266 -2.22 5.82 -16.84
N ILE A 267 -2.16 7.16 -16.92
CA ILE A 267 -2.88 8.08 -16.02
C ILE A 267 -2.49 7.82 -14.55
N ARG A 268 -1.23 7.43 -14.31
CA ARG A 268 -0.67 7.12 -13.00
C ARG A 268 0.28 8.23 -12.55
N ARG A 269 -0.22 9.11 -11.68
CA ARG A 269 0.51 10.30 -11.18
C ARG A 269 1.83 9.96 -10.49
N VAL A 270 1.93 8.80 -9.85
CA VAL A 270 3.14 8.39 -9.14
C VAL A 270 4.37 8.35 -10.04
N PHE A 271 4.26 7.81 -11.25
CA PHE A 271 5.37 7.80 -12.21
C PHE A 271 5.79 9.20 -12.64
N VAL A 272 4.82 10.09 -12.84
CA VAL A 272 5.07 11.48 -13.24
C VAL A 272 5.79 12.23 -12.12
N VAL A 273 5.36 12.07 -10.86
CA VAL A 273 5.98 12.75 -9.72
C VAL A 273 7.43 12.29 -9.53
N PHE A 274 7.68 10.97 -9.48
CA PHE A 274 9.04 10.45 -9.30
C PHE A 274 9.94 10.71 -10.51
N GLY A 275 9.41 10.59 -11.73
CA GLY A 275 10.13 10.96 -12.95
C GLY A 275 10.49 12.44 -12.99
N ALA A 276 9.59 13.33 -12.57
CA ALA A 276 9.88 14.76 -12.47
C ALA A 276 10.94 15.06 -11.40
N LEU A 277 10.85 14.43 -10.21
CA LEU A 277 11.86 14.57 -9.16
C LEU A 277 13.24 14.13 -9.63
N GLY A 278 13.35 12.98 -10.30
CA GLY A 278 14.62 12.53 -10.84
C GLY A 278 15.13 13.40 -11.98
N SER A 279 14.25 13.92 -12.84
CA SER A 279 14.60 14.87 -13.89
C SER A 279 15.14 16.18 -13.32
N CYS A 280 14.48 16.74 -12.29
CA CYS A 280 14.97 17.92 -11.58
C CYS A 280 16.31 17.66 -10.89
N GLY A 281 16.49 16.47 -10.31
CA GLY A 281 17.76 16.07 -9.70
C GLY A 281 18.92 16.06 -10.71
N TYR A 282 18.69 15.57 -11.93
CA TYR A 282 19.68 15.61 -13.02
C TYR A 282 19.96 17.05 -13.47
N LEU A 283 18.91 17.86 -13.70
CA LEU A 283 19.08 19.24 -14.14
C LEU A 283 19.76 20.14 -13.11
N GLY A 284 19.57 19.86 -11.81
CA GLY A 284 20.27 20.57 -10.74
C GLY A 284 21.73 20.17 -10.56
N TYR A 285 22.15 19.03 -11.13
CA TYR A 285 23.55 18.61 -11.16
C TYR A 285 24.35 19.30 -12.28
N LEU A 286 23.67 19.66 -13.38
CA LEU A 286 24.24 20.31 -14.56
C LEU A 286 24.61 21.78 -14.28
#